data_AF-S7V5K9-F1
#
_entry.id   AF-S7V5K9-F1
#
_cell.length_a   1.000
_cell.length_b   1.000
_cell.length_c   1.000
_cell.angle_alpha   90.00
_cell.angle_beta   90.00
_cell.angle_gamma   90.00
#
_symmetry.space_group_name_H-M   'P 1'
#
loop_
_entity.id
_entity.type
_entity.pdbx_description
1 polymer ?
#
loop_
_entity_poly.entity_id
_entity_poly.type
_entity_poly.pdbx_seq_one_letter_code
_entity_poly.pdbx_strand_id
1 'polypeptide(L)'
;MEFAVLFVVISVVLVSGFAIHSRIKSWIEDNEERLAQAEEEASHMLAGILAEKREIEGRLAELESQISLAAWSKADTPPTAAEAAKAAARQRPPLTAEERNARLSRWLLKNNKVNLEQLGKASRLIGQIGNDVVETCLLLHFIDAETARAAFNSL
;
A
#
# COMPACT_ATOMS: atom_id res chain seq x y z
N MET A 1 -18.62 -6.91 72.56
CA MET A 1 -18.35 -7.89 71.49
C MET A 1 -18.52 -7.29 70.10
N GLU A 2 -19.54 -6.45 69.85
CA GLU A 2 -19.81 -5.86 68.53
C GLU A 2 -18.65 -5.03 67.94
N PHE A 3 -17.97 -4.22 68.76
CA PHE A 3 -16.81 -3.42 68.32
C PHE A 3 -15.61 -4.27 67.88
N ALA A 4 -15.42 -5.45 68.47
CA ALA A 4 -14.32 -6.34 68.10
C ALA A 4 -14.55 -6.97 66.72
N VAL A 5 -15.79 -7.33 66.40
CA VAL A 5 -16.17 -7.88 65.09
C VAL A 5 -16.00 -6.83 63.99
N LEU A 6 -16.45 -5.59 64.23
CA LEU A 6 -16.25 -4.46 63.31
C LEU A 6 -14.76 -4.21 63.02
N PHE A 7 -13.91 -4.26 64.05
CA PHE A 7 -12.47 -4.04 63.89
C PHE A 7 -11.80 -5.14 63.05
N VAL A 8 -12.21 -6.39 63.22
CA VAL A 8 -11.72 -7.53 62.42
C VAL A 8 -12.17 -7.40 60.96
N VAL A 9 -13.42 -7.01 60.71
CA VAL A 9 -13.92 -6.82 59.34
C VAL A 9 -13.16 -5.70 58.62
N ILE A 10 -12.96 -4.56 59.29
CA ILE A 10 -12.23 -3.42 58.70
C ILE A 10 -10.77 -3.80 58.42
N SER A 11 -10.11 -4.51 59.32
CA SER A 11 -8.71 -4.91 59.11
C SER A 11 -8.57 -5.94 57.99
N VAL A 12 -9.50 -6.88 57.82
CA VAL A 12 -9.51 -7.79 56.66
C VAL A 12 -9.72 -7.04 55.34
N VAL A 13 -10.64 -6.07 55.30
CA VAL A 13 -10.87 -5.22 54.10
C VAL A 13 -9.62 -4.40 53.76
N LEU A 14 -8.94 -3.82 54.75
CA LEU A 14 -7.71 -3.06 54.52
C LEU A 14 -6.55 -3.93 54.01
N VAL A 15 -6.35 -5.12 54.60
CA VAL A 15 -5.28 -6.04 54.19
C VAL A 15 -5.54 -6.58 52.78
N SER A 16 -6.78 -6.98 52.49
CA SER A 16 -7.17 -7.45 51.15
C SER A 16 -7.10 -6.33 50.11
N GLY A 17 -7.54 -5.11 50.44
CA GLY A 17 -7.42 -3.94 49.58
C GLY A 17 -5.95 -3.61 49.26
N PHE A 18 -5.07 -3.66 50.26
CA PHE A 18 -3.64 -3.42 50.06
C PHE A 18 -2.98 -4.51 49.19
N ALA A 19 -3.34 -5.78 49.40
CA ALA A 19 -2.84 -6.89 48.59
C ALA A 19 -3.32 -6.84 47.12
N ILE A 20 -4.54 -6.36 46.88
CA ILE A 20 -5.06 -6.14 45.52
C ILE A 20 -4.33 -4.96 44.87
N HIS A 21 -4.15 -3.86 45.61
CA HIS A 21 -3.47 -2.67 45.10
C HIS A 21 -2.02 -2.96 44.68
N SER A 22 -1.27 -3.72 45.47
CA SER A 22 0.11 -4.08 45.12
C SER A 22 0.20 -4.93 43.85
N ARG A 23 -0.74 -5.88 43.66
CA ARG A 23 -0.81 -6.71 42.45
C ARG A 23 -1.20 -5.93 41.21
N ILE A 24 -2.15 -4.99 41.34
CA ILE A 24 -2.54 -4.12 40.22
C ILE A 24 -1.35 -3.25 39.82
N LYS A 25 -0.63 -2.69 40.80
CA LYS A 25 0.53 -1.84 40.52
C LYS A 25 1.63 -2.61 39.79
N SER A 26 1.97 -3.82 40.23
CA SER A 26 2.98 -4.63 39.52
C SER A 26 2.53 -5.01 38.11
N TRP A 27 1.25 -5.32 37.92
CA TRP A 27 0.71 -5.65 36.60
C TRP A 27 0.73 -4.45 35.63
N ILE A 28 0.53 -3.23 36.15
CA ILE A 28 0.65 -2.01 35.34
C ILE A 28 2.12 -1.77 34.98
N GLU A 29 3.04 -1.86 35.94
CA GLU A 29 4.48 -1.71 35.71
C GLU A 29 4.99 -2.73 34.66
N ASP A 30 4.61 -4.01 34.79
CA ASP A 30 4.96 -5.06 33.82
C ASP A 30 4.42 -4.78 32.42
N ASN A 31 3.21 -4.23 32.30
CA ASN A 31 2.62 -3.90 31.00
C ASN A 31 3.25 -2.67 30.36
N GLU A 32 3.62 -1.67 31.16
CA GLU A 32 4.34 -0.49 30.67
C GLU A 32 5.70 -0.89 30.12
N GLU A 33 6.46 -1.74 30.81
CA GLU A 33 7.73 -2.26 30.31
C GLU A 33 7.55 -3.07 29.02
N ARG A 34 6.52 -3.91 28.94
CA ARG A 34 6.22 -4.68 27.72
C ARG A 34 5.80 -3.79 26.56
N LEU A 35 5.03 -2.72 26.81
CA LEU A 35 4.67 -1.77 25.77
C LEU A 35 5.90 -1.01 25.27
N ALA A 36 6.77 -0.57 26.18
CA ALA A 36 8.00 0.14 25.83
C ALA A 36 8.92 -0.74 24.98
N GLN A 37 9.07 -2.03 25.33
CA GLN A 37 9.84 -2.98 24.53
C GLN A 37 9.24 -3.19 23.14
N ALA A 38 7.91 -3.33 23.04
CA ALA A 38 7.24 -3.50 21.75
C ALA A 38 7.36 -2.24 20.87
N GLU A 39 7.34 -1.04 21.47
CA GLU A 39 7.57 0.22 20.77
C GLU A 39 9.01 0.32 20.25
N GLU A 40 9.99 -0.07 21.07
CA GLU A 40 11.40 -0.09 20.68
C GLU A 40 11.64 -1.08 19.52
N GLU A 41 11.10 -2.30 19.60
CA GLU A 41 11.16 -3.29 18.53
C GLU A 41 10.52 -2.78 17.23
N ALA A 42 9.32 -2.19 17.32
CA ALA A 42 8.63 -1.63 16.16
C ALA A 42 9.44 -0.48 15.53
N SER A 43 10.04 0.39 16.36
CA SER A 43 10.88 1.50 15.90
C SER A 43 12.14 0.99 15.17
N HIS A 44 12.76 -0.08 15.68
CA HIS A 44 13.91 -0.73 15.06
C HIS A 44 13.56 -1.37 13.71
N MET A 45 12.42 -2.08 13.63
CA MET A 45 11.94 -2.64 12.37
C MET A 45 11.66 -1.53 11.33
N LEU A 46 11.02 -0.44 11.76
CA LEU A 46 10.70 0.68 10.88
C LEU A 46 11.99 1.36 10.37
N ALA A 47 12.99 1.55 11.23
CA ALA A 47 14.30 2.04 10.83
C ALA A 47 15.00 1.12 9.81
N GLY A 48 14.91 -0.20 10.00
CA GLY A 48 15.43 -1.20 9.05
C GLY A 48 14.75 -1.10 7.68
N ILE A 49 13.42 -1.07 7.64
CA ILE A 49 12.64 -0.93 6.41
C ILE A 49 12.96 0.38 5.68
N LEU A 50 13.12 1.48 6.41
CA LEU A 50 13.50 2.76 5.80
C LEU A 50 14.92 2.75 5.22
N ALA A 51 15.85 2.04 5.84
CA ALA A 51 17.20 1.86 5.32
C ALA A 51 17.19 1.03 4.02
N GLU A 52 16.48 -0.10 4.00
CA GLU A 52 16.31 -0.93 2.80
C GLU A 52 15.61 -0.15 1.67
N LYS A 53 14.59 0.64 2.01
CA LYS A 53 13.91 1.51 1.05
C LYS A 53 14.90 2.48 0.38
N ARG A 54 15.76 3.15 1.16
CA ARG A 54 16.78 4.06 0.62
C ARG A 54 17.78 3.34 -0.29
N GLU A 55 18.19 2.13 0.08
CA GLU A 55 19.09 1.32 -0.76
C GLU A 55 18.44 0.95 -2.09
N ILE A 56 17.17 0.54 -2.07
CA ILE A 56 16.40 0.20 -3.27
C ILE A 56 16.20 1.44 -4.15
N GLU A 57 15.83 2.59 -3.57
CA GLU A 57 15.71 3.85 -4.29
C GLU A 57 17.04 4.28 -4.93
N GLY A 58 18.16 4.09 -4.22
CA GLY A 58 19.50 4.33 -4.77
C GLY A 58 19.82 3.46 -5.97
N ARG A 59 19.55 2.14 -5.89
CA ARG A 59 19.72 1.21 -7.01
C ARG A 59 18.82 1.55 -8.19
N LEU A 60 17.60 2.02 -7.93
CA LEU A 60 16.64 2.42 -8.96
C LEU A 60 17.16 3.65 -9.71
N ALA A 61 17.63 4.68 -9.00
CA ALA A 61 18.24 5.86 -9.58
C ALA A 61 19.50 5.52 -10.40
N GLU A 62 20.33 4.59 -9.91
CA GLU A 62 21.51 4.12 -10.65
C GLU A 62 21.12 3.43 -11.96
N LEU A 63 20.15 2.51 -11.92
CA LEU A 63 19.64 1.83 -13.12
C LEU A 63 19.01 2.81 -14.11
N GLU A 64 18.24 3.79 -13.64
CA GLU A 64 17.70 4.86 -14.48
C GLU A 64 18.82 5.68 -15.15
N SER A 65 19.88 6.00 -14.40
CA SER A 65 21.05 6.69 -14.96
C SER A 65 21.74 5.85 -16.05
N GLN A 66 21.90 4.54 -15.84
CA GLN A 66 22.51 3.62 -16.82
C GLN A 66 21.64 3.49 -18.07
N ILE A 67 20.32 3.40 -17.93
CA ILE A 67 19.38 3.39 -19.05
C ILE A 67 19.48 4.70 -19.83
N SER A 68 19.55 5.84 -19.15
CA SER A 68 19.69 7.13 -19.81
C SER A 68 21.00 7.22 -20.59
N LEU A 69 22.13 6.83 -20.00
CA LEU A 69 23.44 6.80 -20.67
C LEU A 69 23.45 5.86 -21.87
N ALA A 70 22.80 4.69 -21.77
CA ALA A 70 22.64 3.75 -22.87
C ALA A 70 21.70 4.26 -23.98
N ALA A 71 20.73 5.11 -23.64
CA ALA A 71 19.85 5.75 -24.61
C ALA A 71 20.59 6.88 -25.36
N TRP A 72 21.40 7.67 -24.66
CA TRP A 72 22.24 8.72 -25.24
C TRP A 72 23.34 8.14 -26.13
N SER A 73 24.03 7.07 -25.72
CA SER A 73 25.08 6.46 -26.53
C SER A 73 24.58 5.82 -27.84
N LYS A 74 23.29 5.48 -27.92
CA LYS A 74 22.63 5.03 -29.16
C LYS A 74 22.14 6.18 -30.04
N ALA A 75 22.09 7.41 -29.54
CA ALA A 75 21.64 8.57 -30.30
C ALA A 75 22.74 9.14 -31.23
N ASP A 76 24.02 8.90 -30.92
CA ASP A 76 25.17 9.41 -31.69
C ASP A 76 25.62 8.50 -32.85
N THR A 77 25.05 7.31 -32.99
CA THR A 77 25.25 6.46 -34.17
C THR A 77 24.20 6.79 -35.23
N PRO A 78 24.58 7.23 -36.44
CA PRO A 78 23.60 7.48 -37.51
C PRO A 78 22.86 6.19 -37.82
N PRO A 79 21.52 6.20 -37.90
CA PRO A 79 20.74 4.99 -38.08
C PRO A 79 21.09 4.34 -39.42
N THR A 80 21.47 3.08 -39.38
CA THR A 80 21.64 2.29 -40.61
C THR A 80 20.29 2.13 -41.32
N ALA A 81 20.28 1.93 -42.64
CA ALA A 81 19.03 1.73 -43.40
C ALA A 81 18.15 0.58 -42.84
N ALA A 82 18.75 -0.37 -42.13
CA ALA A 82 18.06 -1.44 -41.41
C ALA A 82 17.35 -0.96 -40.12
N GLU A 83 17.85 0.08 -39.46
CA GLU A 83 17.24 0.69 -38.27
C GLU A 83 16.15 1.69 -38.64
N ALA A 84 16.28 2.41 -39.75
CA ALA A 84 15.20 3.24 -40.30
C ALA A 84 13.98 2.39 -40.70
N ALA A 85 14.20 1.20 -41.27
CA ALA A 85 13.15 0.21 -41.54
C ALA A 85 12.52 -0.35 -40.25
N LYS A 86 13.32 -0.58 -39.20
CA LYS A 86 12.81 -0.97 -37.87
C LYS A 86 12.10 0.17 -37.13
N ALA A 87 12.47 1.42 -37.35
CA ALA A 87 11.80 2.60 -36.77
C ALA A 87 10.44 2.85 -37.42
N ALA A 88 10.34 2.68 -38.75
CA ALA A 88 9.05 2.66 -39.45
C ALA A 88 8.16 1.48 -39.00
N ALA A 89 8.76 0.33 -38.64
CA ALA A 89 8.07 -0.81 -38.04
C ALA A 89 7.85 -0.72 -36.51
N ARG A 90 8.35 0.33 -35.85
CA ARG A 90 8.19 0.61 -34.41
C ARG A 90 7.14 1.70 -34.13
N GLN A 91 6.19 1.90 -35.04
CA GLN A 91 4.86 2.29 -34.59
C GLN A 91 4.36 1.12 -33.74
N ARG A 92 4.51 1.23 -32.41
CA ARG A 92 3.92 0.27 -31.48
C ARG A 92 2.48 0.01 -31.97
N PRO A 93 2.08 -1.24 -32.24
CA PRO A 93 0.72 -1.49 -32.66
C PRO A 93 -0.21 -0.84 -31.64
N PRO A 94 -1.30 -0.19 -32.06
CA PRO A 94 -2.25 0.42 -31.13
C PRO A 94 -2.64 -0.66 -30.10
N LEU A 95 -2.50 -0.32 -28.81
CA LEU A 95 -2.85 -1.23 -27.71
C LEU A 95 -4.22 -1.83 -28.00
N THR A 96 -4.28 -3.17 -27.99
CA THR A 96 -5.55 -3.87 -28.18
C THR A 96 -6.51 -3.47 -27.05
N ALA A 97 -7.81 -3.60 -27.29
CA ALA A 97 -8.81 -3.28 -26.27
C ALA A 97 -8.58 -4.09 -24.97
N GLU A 98 -8.12 -5.34 -25.10
CA GLU A 98 -7.76 -6.19 -23.96
C GLU A 98 -6.55 -5.68 -23.19
N GLU A 99 -5.47 -5.29 -23.86
CA GLU A 99 -4.27 -4.76 -23.21
C GLU A 99 -4.55 -3.44 -22.49
N ARG A 100 -5.37 -2.59 -23.11
CA ARG A 100 -5.85 -1.33 -22.56
C ARG A 100 -6.65 -1.56 -21.27
N ASN A 101 -7.63 -2.46 -21.33
CA ASN A 101 -8.44 -2.85 -20.18
C ASN A 101 -7.60 -3.49 -19.06
N ALA A 102 -6.61 -4.32 -19.41
CA ALA A 102 -5.70 -4.96 -18.45
C ALA A 102 -4.76 -3.96 -17.75
N ARG A 103 -4.39 -2.86 -18.43
CA ARG A 103 -3.60 -1.78 -17.81
C ARG A 103 -4.44 -0.92 -16.91
N LEU A 104 -5.62 -0.50 -17.38
CA LEU A 104 -6.56 0.32 -16.62
C LEU A 104 -7.03 -0.37 -15.35
N SER A 105 -7.40 -1.65 -15.44
CA SER A 105 -7.78 -2.46 -14.27
C SER A 105 -6.65 -2.60 -13.24
N ARG A 106 -5.42 -2.83 -13.70
CA ARG A 106 -4.23 -2.86 -12.81
C ARG A 106 -4.00 -1.52 -12.13
N TRP A 107 -4.17 -0.41 -12.84
CA TRP A 107 -4.04 0.92 -12.26
C TRP A 107 -5.10 1.18 -11.18
N LEU A 108 -6.36 0.82 -11.44
CA LEU A 108 -7.47 0.99 -10.48
C LEU A 108 -7.24 0.18 -9.20
N LEU A 109 -6.78 -1.08 -9.33
CA LEU A 109 -6.44 -1.92 -8.19
C LEU A 109 -5.22 -1.40 -7.42
N LYS A 110 -4.15 -1.01 -8.13
CA LYS A 110 -2.90 -0.54 -7.51
C LYS A 110 -3.10 0.74 -6.71
N ASN A 111 -3.99 1.62 -7.15
CA ASN A 111 -4.30 2.88 -6.46
C ASN A 111 -5.47 2.74 -5.47
N ASN A 112 -5.91 1.51 -5.19
CA ASN A 112 -6.99 1.19 -4.26
C ASN A 112 -8.30 1.95 -4.57
N LYS A 113 -8.56 2.21 -5.86
CA LYS A 113 -9.73 2.95 -6.34
C LYS A 113 -10.95 2.07 -6.55
N VAL A 114 -10.73 0.76 -6.74
CA VAL A 114 -11.78 -0.23 -6.96
C VAL A 114 -11.36 -1.54 -6.29
N ASN A 115 -12.29 -2.24 -5.63
CA ASN A 115 -12.04 -3.56 -5.06
C ASN A 115 -12.15 -4.67 -6.12
N LEU A 116 -11.54 -5.83 -5.87
CA LEU A 116 -11.56 -6.99 -6.79
C LEU A 116 -12.98 -7.40 -7.20
N GLU A 117 -13.94 -7.35 -6.29
CA GLU A 117 -15.33 -7.69 -6.58
C GLU A 117 -16.02 -6.68 -7.51
N GLN A 118 -15.76 -5.38 -7.30
CA GLN A 118 -16.29 -4.32 -8.15
C GLN A 118 -15.67 -4.38 -9.55
N LEU A 119 -14.38 -4.67 -9.63
CA LEU A 119 -13.68 -4.88 -10.90
C LEU A 119 -14.22 -6.10 -11.64
N GLY A 120 -14.48 -7.21 -10.94
CA GLY A 120 -15.07 -8.41 -11.53
C GLY A 120 -16.51 -8.20 -12.03
N LYS A 121 -17.30 -7.36 -11.34
CA LYS A 121 -18.63 -6.94 -11.81
C LYS A 121 -18.52 -6.04 -13.05
N ALA A 122 -17.62 -5.06 -13.02
CA ALA A 122 -17.39 -4.16 -14.15
C ALA A 122 -16.89 -4.94 -15.38
N SER A 123 -15.96 -5.89 -15.22
CA SER A 123 -15.39 -6.63 -16.35
C SER A 123 -16.40 -7.48 -17.11
N ARG A 124 -17.45 -7.96 -16.43
CA ARG A 124 -18.55 -8.72 -17.05
C ARG A 124 -19.51 -7.85 -17.86
N LEU A 125 -19.51 -6.54 -17.59
CA LEU A 125 -20.43 -5.57 -18.17
C LEU A 125 -19.76 -4.70 -19.26
N ILE A 126 -18.48 -4.93 -19.54
CA ILE A 126 -17.76 -4.31 -20.66
C ILE A 126 -18.40 -4.77 -21.98
N GLY A 127 -18.65 -3.81 -22.87
CA GLY A 127 -19.35 -4.02 -24.15
C GLY A 127 -20.87 -3.98 -24.04
N GLN A 128 -21.44 -4.06 -22.83
CA GLN A 128 -22.88 -3.92 -22.59
C GLN A 128 -23.24 -2.51 -22.10
N ILE A 129 -22.44 -1.97 -21.17
CA ILE A 129 -22.70 -0.68 -20.51
C ILE A 129 -21.69 0.38 -20.94
N GLY A 130 -20.41 0.01 -21.03
CA GLY A 130 -19.32 0.89 -21.51
C GLY A 130 -18.35 0.13 -22.40
N ASN A 131 -17.52 0.84 -23.15
CA ASN A 131 -16.56 0.25 -24.08
C ASN A 131 -15.29 -0.27 -23.37
N ASP A 132 -14.97 0.29 -22.21
CA ASP A 132 -13.80 -0.10 -21.42
C ASP A 132 -14.10 -0.23 -19.92
N VAL A 133 -13.13 -0.76 -19.17
CA VAL A 133 -13.24 -1.01 -17.72
C VAL A 133 -13.53 0.29 -16.95
N VAL A 134 -12.91 1.40 -17.33
CA VAL A 134 -12.99 2.67 -16.58
C VAL A 134 -14.33 3.33 -16.80
N GLU A 135 -14.79 3.39 -18.04
CA GLU A 135 -16.12 3.86 -18.43
C GLU A 135 -17.20 3.03 -17.74
N THR A 136 -17.05 1.70 -17.73
CA THR A 136 -18.00 0.81 -17.03
C THR A 136 -17.98 1.05 -15.52
N CYS A 137 -16.81 1.23 -14.89
CA CYS A 137 -16.71 1.56 -13.47
C CYS A 137 -17.30 2.94 -13.13
N LEU A 138 -17.18 3.93 -14.03
CA LEU A 138 -17.74 5.26 -13.86
C LEU A 138 -19.27 5.23 -13.97
N LEU A 139 -19.81 4.51 -14.95
CA LEU A 139 -21.25 4.35 -15.16
C LEU A 139 -21.92 3.55 -14.03
N LEU A 140 -21.20 2.62 -13.42
CA LEU A 140 -21.65 1.88 -12.23
C LEU A 140 -21.44 2.66 -10.91
N HIS A 141 -20.94 3.89 -10.99
CA HIS A 141 -20.60 4.74 -9.83
C HIS A 141 -19.60 4.10 -8.84
N PHE A 142 -18.72 3.21 -9.33
CA PHE A 142 -17.64 2.65 -8.52
C PHE A 142 -16.44 3.59 -8.39
N ILE A 143 -16.32 4.53 -9.34
CA ILE A 143 -15.28 5.57 -9.34
C ILE A 143 -15.89 6.93 -9.67
N ASP A 144 -15.23 7.98 -9.20
CA ASP A 144 -15.47 9.39 -9.50
C ASP A 144 -14.83 9.82 -10.84
N ALA A 145 -15.34 10.90 -11.43
CA ALA A 145 -14.89 11.41 -12.73
C ALA A 145 -13.42 11.85 -12.72
N GLU A 146 -12.91 12.33 -11.59
CA GLU A 146 -11.49 12.68 -11.42
C GLU A 146 -10.62 11.42 -11.49
N THR A 147 -11.02 10.37 -10.78
CA THR A 147 -10.33 9.07 -10.81
C THR A 147 -10.36 8.43 -12.21
N ALA A 148 -11.47 8.53 -12.94
CA ALA A 148 -11.56 8.07 -14.32
C ALA A 148 -10.57 8.81 -15.23
N ARG A 149 -10.50 10.15 -15.12
CA ARG A 149 -9.57 10.98 -15.89
C ARG A 149 -8.11 10.67 -15.57
N ALA A 150 -7.79 10.45 -14.30
CA ALA A 150 -6.45 10.05 -13.87
C ALA A 150 -6.05 8.67 -14.45
N ALA A 151 -6.99 7.72 -14.52
CA ALA A 151 -6.76 6.41 -15.13
C ALA A 151 -6.47 6.52 -16.64
N PHE A 152 -7.23 7.35 -17.39
CA PHE A 152 -6.98 7.57 -18.81
C PHE A 152 -5.66 8.27 -19.12
N ASN A 153 -5.22 9.19 -18.26
CA ASN A 153 -3.92 9.86 -18.40
C ASN A 153 -2.73 8.94 -18.08
N SER A 154 -2.98 7.78 -17.47
CA SER A 154 -1.96 6.78 -17.11
C SER A 154 -1.71 5.72 -18.20
N LEU A 155 -2.41 5.84 -19.33
CA LEU A 155 -2.46 4.88 -20.44
C LEU A 155 -1.39 5.16 -21.50
#